data_AF-A0A842VP20-F1
#
_entry.id   AF-A0A842VP20-F1
#
_cell.length_a   1.000
_cell.length_b   1.000
_cell.length_c   1.000
_cell.angle_alpha   90.00
_cell.angle_beta   90.00
_cell.angle_gamma   90.00
#
_symmetry.space_group_name_H-M   'P 1'
#
loop_
_entity.id
_entity.type
_entity.pdbx_description
1 polymer ?
#
loop_
_entity_poly.entity_id
_entity_poly.type
_entity_poly.pdbx_seq_one_letter_code
_entity_poly.pdbx_strand_id
1 'polypeptide(L)'
;MEKNEKKVKLYEAYSNADPIYEDKNLTVVRYELITRKILKRLDISDALVIIAISPLETHGNFLPLGSDYIEALMMNELIKELLKERKREKHYTVVEVPALPIGTGTLRGTKGSVDISHSVFRNIVEEYIEGYIKAGFTRFFLTSVHHGLIHALTLEEVSVKLMKKYKKNGLRIVSPLNWIVKKIYVDNPEKTWKEVVKDLDQEE
;
A
#
# COMPACT_ATOMS: atom_id res chain seq x y z
N MET A 1 -34.43 8.41 -18.29
CA MET A 1 -33.07 8.14 -17.76
C MET A 1 -33.16 8.11 -16.26
N GLU A 2 -32.97 6.93 -15.67
CA GLU A 2 -33.02 6.68 -14.23
C GLU A 2 -32.03 7.58 -13.47
N LYS A 3 -32.43 7.98 -12.27
CA LYS A 3 -31.61 8.76 -11.35
C LYS A 3 -30.34 7.97 -11.04
N ASN A 4 -29.22 8.50 -11.53
CA ASN A 4 -27.89 7.92 -11.39
C ASN A 4 -27.52 7.78 -9.89
N GLU A 5 -27.54 6.55 -9.38
CA GLU A 5 -27.27 6.15 -7.97
C GLU A 5 -25.84 6.41 -7.47
N LYS A 6 -25.05 7.29 -8.11
CA LYS A 6 -23.61 7.42 -7.82
C LYS A 6 -23.18 8.82 -7.38
N LYS A 7 -23.90 9.41 -6.42
CA LYS A 7 -23.40 10.56 -5.65
C LYS A 7 -23.34 10.19 -4.17
N VAL A 8 -22.34 9.38 -3.80
CA VAL A 8 -21.99 9.19 -2.39
C VAL A 8 -21.04 10.32 -2.02
N LYS A 9 -21.39 11.14 -1.04
CA LYS A 9 -20.45 12.14 -0.54
C LYS A 9 -19.37 11.42 0.26
N LEU A 10 -18.12 11.88 0.16
CA LEU A 10 -17.00 11.22 0.84
C LEU A 10 -17.26 11.01 2.34
N TYR A 11 -17.84 12.02 3.02
CA TYR A 11 -18.15 11.89 4.45
C TYR A 11 -19.22 10.83 4.74
N GLU A 12 -20.13 10.55 3.82
CA GLU A 12 -21.16 9.51 3.98
C GLU A 12 -20.52 8.11 3.93
N ALA A 13 -19.47 7.96 3.12
CA ALA A 13 -18.67 6.74 3.09
C ALA A 13 -17.92 6.50 4.41
N TYR A 14 -17.51 7.56 5.12
CA TYR A 14 -16.88 7.43 6.44
C TYR A 14 -17.91 7.28 7.57
N SER A 15 -19.01 8.04 7.54
CA SER A 15 -19.99 8.04 8.62
C SER A 15 -20.80 6.75 8.71
N ASN A 16 -20.98 6.06 7.58
CA ASN A 16 -21.74 4.82 7.49
C ASN A 16 -20.84 3.57 7.46
N ALA A 17 -19.51 3.75 7.47
CA ALA A 17 -18.60 2.63 7.47
C ALA A 17 -18.42 2.05 8.88
N ASP A 18 -18.53 0.73 8.98
CA ASP A 18 -18.14 0.03 10.19
C ASP A 18 -16.62 0.10 10.37
N PRO A 19 -16.12 0.43 11.58
CA PRO A 19 -14.69 0.49 11.85
C PRO A 19 -14.02 -0.89 11.83
N ILE A 20 -14.80 -1.95 12.05
CA ILE A 20 -14.36 -3.33 12.03
C ILE A 20 -15.41 -4.13 11.26
N TYR A 21 -14.98 -4.94 10.30
CA TYR A 21 -15.83 -5.91 9.63
C TYR A 21 -15.17 -7.29 9.63
N GLU A 22 -15.99 -8.33 9.78
CA GLU A 22 -15.55 -9.72 9.81
C GLU A 22 -16.08 -10.45 8.57
N ASP A 23 -15.21 -11.19 7.88
CA ASP A 23 -15.54 -12.00 6.71
C ASP A 23 -14.76 -13.32 6.75
N LYS A 24 -15.48 -14.46 6.80
CA LYS A 24 -14.91 -15.81 6.87
C LYS A 24 -13.89 -15.96 8.01
N ASN A 25 -12.60 -15.97 7.68
CA ASN A 25 -11.44 -16.11 8.56
C ASN A 25 -10.59 -14.83 8.61
N LEU A 26 -11.19 -13.67 8.31
CA LEU A 26 -10.54 -12.37 8.24
C LEU A 26 -11.33 -11.34 9.04
N THR A 27 -10.66 -10.68 9.99
CA THR A 27 -11.12 -9.44 10.60
C THR A 27 -10.39 -8.29 9.92
N VAL A 28 -11.11 -7.29 9.45
CA VAL A 28 -10.53 -6.07 8.88
C VAL A 28 -10.88 -4.88 9.75
N VAL A 29 -9.88 -4.06 10.03
CA VAL A 29 -9.95 -2.91 10.94
C VAL A 29 -9.56 -1.66 10.16
N ARG A 30 -10.46 -0.68 10.09
CA ARG A 30 -10.18 0.65 9.52
C ARG A 30 -9.63 1.56 10.61
N TYR A 31 -8.33 1.78 10.60
CA TYR A 31 -7.60 2.39 11.70
C TYR A 31 -8.09 3.80 12.05
N GLU A 32 -8.47 4.59 11.05
CA GLU A 32 -8.98 5.96 11.22
C GLU A 32 -10.36 6.05 11.86
N LEU A 33 -11.12 4.94 11.86
CA LEU A 33 -12.47 4.87 12.42
C LEU A 33 -12.50 4.26 13.82
N ILE A 34 -11.42 3.62 14.29
CA ILE A 34 -11.40 2.99 15.60
C ILE A 34 -11.11 4.00 16.73
N THR A 35 -11.71 3.74 17.89
CA THR A 35 -11.42 4.50 19.10
C THR A 35 -10.24 3.89 19.87
N ARG A 36 -9.64 4.65 20.78
CA ARG A 36 -8.64 4.14 21.73
C ARG A 36 -9.13 2.92 22.52
N LYS A 37 -10.44 2.84 22.83
CA LYS A 37 -11.05 1.71 23.55
C LYS A 37 -11.01 0.43 22.69
N ILE A 38 -11.28 0.57 21.39
CA ILE A 38 -11.20 -0.54 20.43
C ILE A 38 -9.74 -0.96 20.26
N LEU A 39 -8.82 0.00 20.05
CA LEU A 39 -7.40 -0.30 19.87
C LEU A 39 -6.81 -1.10 21.04
N LYS A 40 -7.18 -0.80 22.30
CA LYS A 40 -6.74 -1.55 23.48
C LYS A 40 -7.24 -3.00 23.55
N ARG A 41 -8.29 -3.34 22.80
CA ARG A 41 -8.92 -4.67 22.79
C ARG A 41 -8.51 -5.50 21.58
N LEU A 42 -7.99 -4.86 20.53
CA LEU A 42 -7.49 -5.54 19.34
C LEU A 42 -6.22 -6.32 19.67
N ASP A 43 -6.17 -7.58 19.24
CA ASP A 43 -4.90 -8.32 19.22
C ASP A 43 -4.08 -7.84 18.02
N ILE A 44 -3.15 -6.91 18.30
CA ILE A 44 -2.28 -6.32 17.28
C ILE A 44 -0.99 -7.11 17.05
N SER A 45 -0.76 -8.20 17.81
CA SER A 45 0.52 -8.92 17.80
C SER A 45 0.79 -9.65 16.48
N ASP A 46 -0.26 -10.17 15.84
CA ASP A 46 -0.19 -10.82 14.52
C ASP A 46 -0.96 -10.07 13.42
N ALA A 47 -1.43 -8.86 13.72
CA ALA A 47 -2.16 -8.04 12.76
C ALA A 47 -1.24 -7.58 11.61
N LEU A 48 -1.72 -7.71 10.37
CA LEU A 48 -1.05 -7.19 9.18
C LEU A 48 -1.54 -5.78 8.88
N VAL A 49 -0.65 -4.79 9.01
CA VAL A 49 -0.94 -3.42 8.57
C VAL A 49 -0.72 -3.32 7.07
N ILE A 50 -1.73 -2.87 6.32
CA ILE A 50 -1.60 -2.65 4.87
C ILE A 50 -1.65 -1.15 4.59
N ILE A 51 -0.68 -0.65 3.81
CA ILE A 51 -0.52 0.77 3.49
C ILE A 51 -0.36 0.93 1.98
N ALA A 52 -1.30 1.59 1.32
CA ALA A 52 -1.15 2.02 -0.06
C ALA A 52 -0.40 3.36 -0.13
N ILE A 53 0.66 3.43 -0.95
CA ILE A 53 1.53 4.59 -1.11
C ILE A 53 1.86 4.78 -2.59
N SER A 54 1.11 5.64 -3.27
CA SER A 54 1.27 5.91 -4.71
C SER A 54 0.99 7.39 -5.01
N PRO A 55 1.67 8.00 -6.00
CA PRO A 55 1.44 9.39 -6.37
C PRO A 55 0.11 9.61 -7.10
N LEU A 56 -0.19 10.90 -7.29
CA LEU A 56 -1.11 11.35 -8.33
C LEU A 56 -0.27 11.78 -9.55
N GLU A 57 -0.47 11.13 -10.68
CA GLU A 57 0.36 11.26 -11.87
C GLU A 57 -0.46 11.22 -13.16
N THR A 58 -0.07 12.06 -14.12
CA THR A 58 -0.64 12.05 -15.46
C THR A 58 -0.25 10.80 -16.25
N HIS A 59 -1.26 10.02 -16.65
CA HIS A 59 -1.13 8.82 -17.49
C HIS A 59 -1.79 9.02 -18.86
N GLY A 60 -1.49 10.14 -19.51
CA GLY A 60 -2.15 10.56 -20.75
C GLY A 60 -3.60 11.02 -20.54
N ASN A 61 -4.41 10.96 -21.60
CA ASN A 61 -5.77 11.52 -21.61
C ASN A 61 -6.88 10.52 -21.22
N PHE A 62 -6.52 9.25 -21.00
CA PHE A 62 -7.48 8.15 -20.88
C PHE A 62 -7.52 7.53 -19.48
N LEU A 63 -6.51 7.79 -18.65
CA LEU A 63 -6.44 7.29 -17.28
C LEU A 63 -6.59 8.43 -16.25
N PRO A 64 -7.25 8.18 -15.11
CA PRO A 64 -7.30 9.13 -14.01
C PRO A 64 -5.90 9.49 -13.49
N LEU A 65 -5.76 10.69 -12.92
CA LEU A 65 -4.52 11.08 -12.22
C LEU A 65 -4.18 10.15 -11.04
N GLY A 66 -5.20 9.50 -10.48
CA GLY A 66 -5.04 8.59 -9.34
C GLY A 66 -4.88 7.13 -9.73
N SER A 67 -4.58 6.77 -10.98
CA SER A 67 -4.47 5.35 -11.38
C SER A 67 -3.59 4.54 -10.45
N ASP A 68 -2.36 5.01 -10.20
CA ASP A 68 -1.41 4.30 -9.33
C ASP A 68 -1.93 4.14 -7.89
N TYR A 69 -2.69 5.13 -7.42
CA TYR A 69 -3.30 5.12 -6.09
C TYR A 69 -4.49 4.17 -6.02
N ILE A 70 -5.39 4.23 -7.00
CA ILE A 70 -6.57 3.37 -7.08
C ILE A 70 -6.15 1.91 -7.21
N GLU A 71 -5.18 1.61 -8.07
CA GLU A 71 -4.66 0.26 -8.24
C GLU A 71 -3.96 -0.26 -6.99
N ALA A 72 -3.22 0.58 -6.25
CA ALA A 72 -2.67 0.19 -4.95
C ALA A 72 -3.75 -0.14 -3.91
N LEU A 73 -4.88 0.59 -3.91
CA LEU A 73 -6.05 0.23 -3.10
C LEU A 73 -6.69 -1.09 -3.54
N MET A 74 -6.83 -1.32 -4.85
CA MET A 74 -7.31 -2.60 -5.38
C MET A 74 -6.39 -3.77 -4.99
N MET A 75 -5.08 -3.54 -4.96
CA MET A 75 -4.10 -4.52 -4.50
C MET A 75 -4.32 -4.88 -3.02
N ASN A 76 -4.73 -3.93 -2.17
CA ASN A 76 -5.08 -4.22 -0.78
C ASN A 76 -6.28 -5.15 -0.68
N GLU A 77 -7.31 -4.95 -1.52
CA GLU A 77 -8.46 -5.85 -1.60
C GLU A 77 -8.04 -7.26 -2.03
N LEU A 78 -7.22 -7.36 -3.08
CA LEU A 78 -6.72 -8.64 -3.57
C LEU A 78 -5.90 -9.38 -2.50
N ILE A 79 -5.06 -8.68 -1.74
CA ILE A 79 -4.31 -9.29 -0.62
C ILE A 79 -5.27 -9.88 0.41
N LYS A 80 -6.35 -9.18 0.76
CA LYS A 80 -7.37 -9.68 1.69
C LYS A 80 -8.09 -10.92 1.14
N GLU A 81 -8.41 -10.94 -0.15
CA GLU A 81 -8.99 -12.11 -0.82
C GLU A 81 -8.04 -13.32 -0.78
N LEU A 82 -6.77 -13.13 -1.13
CA LEU A 82 -5.74 -14.17 -1.09
C LEU A 82 -5.52 -14.72 0.33
N LEU A 83 -5.57 -13.87 1.36
CA LEU A 83 -5.47 -14.31 2.76
C LEU A 83 -6.63 -15.23 3.16
N LYS A 84 -7.86 -14.93 2.70
CA LYS A 84 -9.03 -15.78 2.95
C LYS A 84 -8.89 -17.16 2.30
N GLU A 85 -8.22 -17.25 1.15
CA GLU A 85 -8.13 -18.49 0.38
C GLU A 85 -6.95 -19.39 0.79
N ARG A 86 -5.79 -18.81 1.09
CA ARG A 86 -4.52 -19.55 1.19
C ARG A 86 -4.37 -20.43 2.44
N LYS A 87 -4.97 -20.05 3.57
CA LYS A 87 -4.98 -20.83 4.83
C LYS A 87 -6.29 -20.66 5.57
N ARG A 88 -7.31 -21.40 5.13
CA ARG A 88 -8.69 -21.25 5.59
C ARG A 88 -8.86 -21.52 7.08
N GLU A 89 -7.96 -22.30 7.67
CA GLU A 89 -7.90 -22.66 9.08
C GLU A 89 -7.28 -21.57 9.98
N LYS A 90 -6.55 -20.60 9.40
CA LYS A 90 -5.95 -19.50 10.15
C LYS A 90 -6.88 -18.29 10.09
N HIS A 91 -7.13 -17.68 11.25
CA HIS A 91 -7.77 -16.36 11.33
C HIS A 91 -6.73 -15.25 11.14
N TYR A 92 -7.07 -14.25 10.34
CA TYR A 92 -6.22 -13.10 10.05
C TYR A 92 -6.86 -11.82 10.58
N THR A 93 -6.02 -10.91 11.09
CA THR A 93 -6.43 -9.51 11.33
C THR A 93 -5.66 -8.63 10.37
N VAL A 94 -6.37 -7.85 9.56
CA VAL A 94 -5.81 -6.84 8.66
C VAL A 94 -6.20 -5.47 9.20
N VAL A 95 -5.22 -4.58 9.33
CA VAL A 95 -5.42 -3.19 9.72
C VAL A 95 -5.15 -2.33 8.50
N GLU A 96 -6.21 -1.74 7.99
CA GLU A 96 -6.14 -0.75 6.92
C GLU A 96 -5.90 0.60 7.55
N VAL A 97 -4.80 1.25 7.16
CA VAL A 97 -4.51 2.62 7.56
C VAL A 97 -4.80 3.55 6.39
N PRO A 98 -5.01 4.86 6.64
CA PRO A 98 -5.19 5.82 5.56
C PRO A 98 -4.05 5.71 4.54
N ALA A 99 -4.43 5.56 3.28
CA ALA A 99 -3.50 5.50 2.17
C ALA A 99 -2.87 6.88 1.93
N LEU A 100 -1.67 6.86 1.33
CA LEU A 100 -0.88 8.05 1.05
C LEU A 100 -0.87 8.31 -0.47
N PRO A 101 -1.67 9.26 -0.98
CA PRO A 101 -1.69 9.63 -2.41
C PRO A 101 -0.51 10.55 -2.76
N ILE A 102 0.71 10.14 -2.38
CA ILE A 102 1.94 10.89 -2.58
C ILE A 102 3.05 9.96 -3.08
N GLY A 103 3.98 10.51 -3.85
CA GLY A 103 5.14 9.78 -4.36
C GLY A 103 6.22 10.72 -4.88
N THR A 104 7.31 10.12 -5.36
CA THR A 104 8.45 10.82 -5.96
C THR A 104 8.79 10.20 -7.31
N GLY A 105 9.34 10.99 -8.23
CA GLY A 105 9.75 10.48 -9.53
C GLY A 105 8.61 10.35 -10.52
N THR A 106 7.56 11.16 -10.33
CA THR A 106 6.48 11.32 -11.31
C THR A 106 6.95 12.15 -12.52
N LEU A 107 6.11 12.31 -13.54
CA LEU A 107 6.30 13.24 -14.66
C LEU A 107 6.31 14.72 -14.19
N ARG A 108 7.46 15.15 -13.64
CA ARG A 108 7.68 16.50 -13.08
C ARG A 108 7.31 17.62 -14.04
N GLY A 109 6.63 18.64 -13.52
CA GLY A 109 6.21 19.82 -14.29
C GLY A 109 5.01 19.57 -15.21
N THR A 110 4.51 18.33 -15.29
CA THR A 110 3.31 18.01 -16.06
C THR A 110 2.05 18.38 -15.28
N LYS A 111 1.13 19.09 -15.93
CA LYS A 111 -0.15 19.46 -15.33
C LYS A 111 -0.90 18.21 -14.87
N GLY A 112 -1.28 18.16 -13.59
CA GLY A 112 -1.97 17.03 -12.97
C GLY A 112 -1.08 16.13 -12.12
N SER A 113 0.23 16.07 -12.41
CA SER A 113 1.18 15.30 -11.62
C SER A 113 1.60 16.05 -10.35
N VAL A 114 1.59 15.35 -9.21
CA VAL A 114 2.02 15.87 -7.91
C VAL A 114 3.30 15.14 -7.49
N ASP A 115 4.45 15.76 -7.77
CA ASP A 115 5.76 15.22 -7.39
C ASP A 115 6.20 15.75 -6.03
N ILE A 116 6.53 14.84 -5.10
CA ILE A 116 7.23 15.20 -3.87
C ILE A 116 8.72 14.93 -4.07
N SER A 117 9.57 15.87 -3.65
CA SER A 117 11.02 15.65 -3.67
C SER A 117 11.39 14.40 -2.86
N HIS A 118 12.34 13.61 -3.38
CA HIS A 118 12.76 12.35 -2.78
C HIS A 118 13.03 12.44 -1.26
N SER A 119 13.75 13.47 -0.79
CA SER A 119 14.07 13.63 0.64
C SER A 119 12.82 13.81 1.51
N VAL A 120 11.86 14.60 1.05
CA VAL A 120 10.58 14.83 1.75
C VAL A 120 9.73 13.56 1.73
N PHE A 121 9.61 12.91 0.57
CA PHE A 121 8.86 11.65 0.44
C PHE A 121 9.41 10.58 1.39
N ARG A 122 10.73 10.38 1.39
CA ARG A 122 11.43 9.46 2.30
C ARG A 122 11.11 9.74 3.77
N ASN A 123 11.19 10.99 4.20
CA ASN A 123 10.92 11.37 5.59
C ASN A 123 9.45 11.14 5.96
N ILE A 124 8.51 11.49 5.08
CA ILE A 124 7.08 11.25 5.32
C ILE A 124 6.81 9.76 5.47
N VAL A 125 7.29 8.91 4.55
CA VAL A 125 7.06 7.46 4.61
C VAL A 125 7.67 6.88 5.88
N GLU A 126 8.89 7.29 6.25
CA GLU A 126 9.54 6.83 7.47
C GLU A 126 8.75 7.19 8.73
N GLU A 127 8.38 8.46 8.90
CA GLU A 127 7.66 8.94 10.08
C GLU A 127 6.24 8.35 10.16
N TYR A 128 5.57 8.20 9.01
CA TYR A 128 4.22 7.63 8.94
C TYR A 128 4.20 6.17 9.39
N ILE A 129 5.09 5.33 8.84
CA ILE A 129 5.21 3.92 9.25
C ILE A 129 5.68 3.82 10.70
N GLU A 130 6.65 4.65 11.10
CA GLU A 130 7.17 4.64 12.47
C GLU A 130 6.10 5.00 13.50
N GLY A 131 5.13 5.85 13.17
CA GLY A 131 3.98 6.13 14.01
C GLY A 131 3.21 4.86 14.40
N TYR A 132 2.94 3.99 13.42
CA TYR A 132 2.27 2.70 13.66
C TYR A 132 3.17 1.70 14.39
N ILE A 133 4.48 1.69 14.11
CA ILE A 133 5.43 0.87 14.87
C ILE A 133 5.41 1.25 16.35
N LYS A 134 5.42 2.55 16.67
CA LYS A 134 5.33 3.07 18.04
C LYS A 134 3.97 2.75 18.69
N ALA A 135 2.91 2.59 17.89
CA ALA A 135 1.61 2.11 18.36
C ALA A 135 1.56 0.59 18.61
N GLY A 136 2.64 -0.16 18.31
CA GLY A 136 2.81 -1.57 18.66
C GLY A 136 2.70 -2.55 17.49
N PHE A 137 2.45 -2.09 16.27
CA PHE A 137 2.37 -2.95 15.10
C PHE A 137 3.75 -3.40 14.62
N THR A 138 3.86 -4.65 14.18
CA THR A 138 5.15 -5.26 13.80
C THR A 138 5.17 -5.90 12.41
N ARG A 139 4.03 -5.97 11.71
CA ARG A 139 3.92 -6.55 10.37
C ARG A 139 3.27 -5.55 9.42
N PHE A 140 3.99 -5.19 8.37
CA PHE A 140 3.54 -4.21 7.39
C PHE A 140 3.65 -4.75 5.97
N PHE A 141 2.66 -4.40 5.17
CA PHE A 141 2.63 -4.64 3.74
C PHE A 141 2.41 -3.31 3.03
N LEU A 142 3.42 -2.85 2.31
CA LEU A 142 3.35 -1.61 1.53
C LEU A 142 2.93 -1.95 0.11
N THR A 143 1.85 -1.34 -0.38
CA THR A 143 1.37 -1.49 -1.75
C THR A 143 1.60 -0.20 -2.53
N SER A 144 2.11 -0.37 -3.74
CA SER A 144 2.34 0.70 -4.70
C SER A 144 2.40 0.03 -6.06
N VAL A 145 1.84 0.67 -7.09
CA VAL A 145 2.00 0.23 -8.49
C VAL A 145 2.70 1.30 -9.34
N HIS A 146 3.18 2.37 -8.72
CA HIS A 146 3.97 3.39 -9.40
C HIS A 146 5.36 2.84 -9.74
N HIS A 147 5.66 2.73 -11.04
CA HIS A 147 6.89 2.10 -11.52
C HIS A 147 8.13 3.03 -11.50
N GLY A 148 8.03 4.22 -10.91
CA GLY A 148 9.17 5.10 -10.73
C GLY A 148 10.26 4.46 -9.87
N LEU A 149 11.45 4.26 -10.44
CA LEU A 149 12.58 3.60 -9.77
C LEU A 149 12.92 4.25 -8.42
N ILE A 150 12.93 5.58 -8.37
CA ILE A 150 13.24 6.31 -7.13
C ILE A 150 12.18 6.01 -6.06
N HIS A 151 10.89 5.99 -6.40
CA HIS A 151 9.81 5.69 -5.47
C HIS A 151 9.97 4.31 -4.83
N ALA A 152 10.13 3.27 -5.64
CA ALA A 152 10.30 1.90 -5.16
C ALA A 152 11.57 1.73 -4.31
N LEU A 153 12.69 2.33 -4.72
CA LEU A 153 13.92 2.31 -3.94
C LEU A 153 13.77 3.04 -2.60
N THR A 154 13.03 4.16 -2.55
CA THR A 154 12.76 4.86 -1.29
C THR A 154 11.93 4.00 -0.33
N LEU A 155 10.89 3.31 -0.83
CA LEU A 155 10.09 2.39 -0.01
C LEU A 155 10.96 1.27 0.57
N GLU A 156 11.88 0.71 -0.24
CA GLU A 156 12.83 -0.32 0.22
C GLU A 156 13.80 0.23 1.27
N GLU A 157 14.39 1.40 1.00
CA GLU A 157 15.35 2.04 1.89
C GLU A 157 14.74 2.28 3.28
N VAL A 158 13.54 2.86 3.32
CA VAL A 158 12.80 3.11 4.57
C VAL A 158 12.47 1.80 5.27
N SER A 159 11.98 0.79 4.53
CA SER A 159 11.64 -0.53 5.07
C SER A 159 12.85 -1.19 5.75
N VAL A 160 13.99 -1.23 5.07
CA VAL A 160 15.24 -1.80 5.60
C VAL A 160 15.75 -1.00 6.79
N LYS A 161 15.71 0.33 6.73
CA LYS A 161 16.12 1.21 7.83
C LYS A 161 15.30 0.94 9.09
N LEU A 162 13.97 0.91 8.97
CA LEU A 162 13.07 0.65 10.10
C LEU A 162 13.22 -0.77 10.63
N MET A 163 13.29 -1.79 9.76
CA MET A 163 13.52 -3.18 10.17
C MET A 163 14.83 -3.36 10.93
N LYS A 164 15.91 -2.64 10.56
CA LYS A 164 17.17 -2.62 11.32
C LYS A 164 16.98 -1.94 12.69
N LYS A 165 16.34 -0.77 12.72
CA LYS A 165 16.09 0.02 13.94
C LYS A 165 15.27 -0.76 14.97
N TYR A 166 14.23 -1.46 14.53
CA TYR A 166 13.29 -2.19 15.38
C TYR A 166 13.45 -3.72 15.32
N LYS A 167 14.67 -4.21 15.01
CA LYS A 167 14.96 -5.64 14.87
C LYS A 167 14.56 -6.47 16.10
N LYS A 168 14.76 -5.91 17.31
CA LYS A 168 14.41 -6.57 18.59
C LYS A 168 12.90 -6.76 18.77
N ASN A 169 12.08 -5.94 18.11
CA ASN A 169 10.63 -6.01 18.14
C ASN A 169 10.07 -7.01 17.10
N GLY A 170 10.93 -7.68 16.34
CA GLY A 170 10.49 -8.62 15.31
C GLY A 170 9.87 -7.97 14.08
N LEU A 171 10.10 -6.66 13.87
CA LEU A 171 9.50 -5.89 12.77
C LEU A 171 9.76 -6.55 11.39
N ARG A 172 8.71 -6.63 10.59
CA ARG A 172 8.73 -7.08 9.19
C ARG A 172 7.94 -6.11 8.32
N ILE A 173 8.57 -5.63 7.26
CA ILE A 173 7.97 -4.76 6.26
C ILE A 173 8.28 -5.36 4.90
N VAL A 174 7.26 -5.49 4.04
CA VAL A 174 7.41 -6.03 2.68
C VAL A 174 6.69 -5.10 1.69
N SER A 175 7.30 -4.90 0.52
CA SER A 175 6.70 -4.22 -0.64
C SER A 175 6.91 -5.10 -1.88
N PRO A 176 5.85 -5.63 -2.52
CA PRO A 176 6.00 -6.46 -3.71
C PRO A 176 6.57 -5.71 -4.92
N LEU A 177 6.24 -4.42 -5.04
CA LEU A 177 6.76 -3.57 -6.12
C LEU A 177 8.29 -3.54 -6.11
N ASN A 178 8.91 -3.52 -4.92
CA ASN A 178 10.36 -3.48 -4.80
C ASN A 178 11.01 -4.74 -5.38
N TRP A 179 10.37 -5.89 -5.23
CA TRP A 179 10.85 -7.14 -5.83
C TRP A 179 10.77 -7.08 -7.36
N ILE A 180 9.67 -6.57 -7.92
CA ILE A 180 9.48 -6.40 -9.36
C ILE A 180 10.50 -5.39 -9.92
N VAL A 181 10.57 -4.19 -9.35
CA VAL A 181 11.50 -3.13 -9.78
C VAL A 181 12.95 -3.61 -9.68
N LYS A 182 13.32 -4.33 -8.61
CA LYS A 182 14.66 -4.93 -8.51
C LYS A 182 14.90 -5.93 -9.65
N LYS A 183 13.97 -6.83 -9.91
CA LYS A 183 14.09 -7.83 -10.97
C LYS A 183 14.27 -7.21 -12.35
N ILE A 184 13.60 -6.09 -12.59
CA ILE A 184 13.57 -5.40 -13.87
C ILE A 184 14.80 -4.50 -14.05
N TYR A 185 15.00 -3.57 -13.13
CA TYR A 185 15.96 -2.49 -13.31
C TYR A 185 17.34 -2.77 -12.72
N VAL A 186 17.44 -3.66 -11.72
CA VAL A 186 18.71 -3.92 -11.00
C VAL A 186 19.32 -5.25 -11.44
N ASP A 187 18.53 -6.33 -11.44
CA ASP A 187 19.03 -7.66 -11.83
C ASP A 187 19.27 -7.74 -13.34
N ASN A 188 18.60 -6.91 -14.15
CA ASN A 188 18.67 -6.94 -15.62
C ASN A 188 18.69 -5.52 -16.24
N PRO A 189 19.71 -4.69 -15.96
CA PRO A 189 19.72 -3.27 -16.34
C PRO A 189 19.65 -3.01 -17.86
N GLU A 190 19.96 -4.01 -18.69
CA GLU A 190 19.87 -3.92 -20.15
C GLU A 190 18.57 -4.50 -20.73
N LYS A 191 17.74 -5.20 -19.93
CA LYS A 191 16.48 -5.76 -20.41
C LYS A 191 15.41 -4.67 -20.52
N THR A 192 14.81 -4.59 -21.69
CA THR A 192 13.64 -3.74 -21.93
C THR A 192 12.39 -4.35 -21.29
N TRP A 193 11.38 -3.53 -20.96
CA TRP A 193 10.10 -4.01 -20.40
C TRP A 193 9.45 -5.13 -21.22
N LYS A 194 9.65 -5.13 -22.55
CA LYS A 194 9.19 -6.18 -23.46
C LYS A 194 9.83 -7.55 -23.19
N GLU A 195 11.11 -7.58 -22.80
CA GLU A 195 11.83 -8.82 -22.51
C GLU A 195 11.45 -9.38 -21.14
N VAL A 196 11.20 -8.50 -20.16
CA VAL A 196 10.69 -8.90 -18.84
C VAL A 196 9.29 -9.50 -18.95
N VAL A 197 8.37 -8.86 -19.68
CA VAL A 197 7.00 -9.41 -19.86
C VAL A 197 7.06 -10.80 -20.52
N LYS A 198 7.96 -10.98 -21.50
CA LYS A 198 8.16 -12.28 -22.15
C LYS A 198 8.71 -13.36 -21.19
N ASP A 199 9.52 -12.97 -20.21
CA ASP A 199 10.04 -13.88 -19.17
C ASP A 199 9.01 -14.17 -18.07
N LEU A 200 8.04 -13.26 -17.83
CA LEU A 200 6.95 -13.44 -16.86
C LEU A 200 5.77 -14.24 -17.44
N ASP A 201 5.57 -14.21 -18.76
CA ASP A 201 4.59 -15.01 -19.51
C ASP A 201 5.10 -16.44 -19.83
N GLN A 202 6.16 -16.91 -19.17
CA GLN A 202 6.60 -18.30 -19.26
C GLN A 202 6.48 -19.02 -17.92
N GLU A 203 5.28 -19.53 -17.68
CA GLU A 203 5.03 -20.91 -17.22
C GLU A 203 3.54 -21.22 -17.51
N GLU A 204 3.30 -21.95 -18.61
CA GLU A 204 2.15 -22.87 -18.73
C GLU A 204 2.33 -24.05 -17.76
#